data_AF-A0A089I7L2-F1
#
_entry.id   AF-A0A089I7L2-F1
#
_cell.length_a   1.000
_cell.length_b   1.000
_cell.length_c   1.000
_cell.angle_alpha   90.00
_cell.angle_beta   90.00
_cell.angle_gamma   90.00
#
_symmetry.space_group_name_H-M   'P 1'
#
loop_
_entity.id
_entity.type
_entity.pdbx_description
1 polymer ?
#
loop_
_entity_poly.entity_id
_entity_poly.type
_entity_poly.pdbx_seq_one_letter_code
_entity_poly.pdbx_strand_id
1 'polypeptide(L)'
;MITPQTLDEYYVRIGRLKQRYLSERFEQDLPVFSSHTEAVEWFKALFQGSFIFVEEMEGANSESYYLYDIIHDREIWERRERDLREKGQANGLGMLLCAQRVDIYKDGTVHLAV
;
A
#
# COMPACT_ATOMS: atom_id res chain seq x y z
N MET A 1 7.68 -12.23 12.94
CA MET A 1 7.12 -10.90 13.23
C MET A 1 7.69 -9.93 12.19
N ILE A 2 6.82 -9.17 11.53
CA ILE A 2 7.22 -8.21 10.51
C ILE A 2 7.91 -7.02 11.20
N THR A 3 9.12 -6.70 10.77
CA THR A 3 9.90 -5.56 11.24
C THR A 3 10.60 -4.90 10.04
N PRO A 4 11.12 -3.67 10.18
CA PRO A 4 11.91 -3.05 9.09
C PRO A 4 13.07 -3.92 8.60
N GLN A 5 13.65 -4.76 9.47
CA GLN A 5 14.76 -5.65 9.13
C GLN A 5 14.30 -6.90 8.37
N THR A 6 13.10 -7.42 8.66
CA THR A 6 12.56 -8.63 8.02
C THR A 6 11.67 -8.32 6.82
N LEU A 7 11.31 -7.04 6.62
CA LEU A 7 10.40 -6.58 5.58
C LEU A 7 10.84 -7.00 4.16
N ASP A 8 12.15 -7.03 3.86
CA ASP A 8 12.63 -7.41 2.52
C ASP A 8 12.27 -8.86 2.16
N GLU A 9 12.08 -9.74 3.16
CA GLU A 9 11.71 -11.15 2.96
C GLU A 9 10.28 -11.33 2.45
N TYR A 10 9.42 -10.32 2.64
CA TYR A 10 8.02 -10.35 2.21
C TYR A 10 7.82 -9.83 0.78
N TYR A 11 8.86 -9.24 0.19
CA TYR A 11 8.79 -8.69 -1.16
C TYR A 11 9.01 -9.75 -2.23
N VAL A 12 8.10 -9.78 -3.20
CA VAL A 12 8.30 -10.48 -4.46
C VAL A 12 8.88 -9.47 -5.46
N ARG A 13 9.94 -9.88 -6.16
CA ARG A 13 10.63 -9.06 -7.17
C ARG A 13 10.28 -9.54 -8.56
N ILE A 14 9.85 -8.63 -9.44
CA ILE A 14 9.47 -8.99 -10.81
C ILE A 14 10.64 -8.74 -11.78
N GLY A 15 11.45 -9.79 -11.99
CA GLY A 15 12.38 -9.90 -13.14
C GLY A 15 13.23 -8.66 -13.44
N ARG A 16 13.45 -8.38 -14.73
CA ARG A 16 14.35 -7.29 -15.21
C ARG A 16 13.93 -5.88 -14.80
N LEU A 17 12.75 -5.71 -14.20
CA LEU A 17 12.25 -4.45 -13.70
C LEU A 17 12.59 -4.39 -12.21
N LYS A 18 13.06 -3.24 -11.71
CA LYS A 18 13.29 -3.03 -10.26
C LYS A 18 11.98 -2.98 -9.44
N GLN A 19 10.91 -3.56 -9.95
CA GLN A 19 9.59 -3.59 -9.33
C GLN A 19 9.53 -4.67 -8.25
N ARG A 20 8.87 -4.34 -7.16
CA ARG A 20 8.58 -5.24 -6.06
C ARG A 20 7.21 -4.95 -5.48
N TYR A 21 6.58 -5.95 -4.90
CA TYR A 21 5.33 -5.84 -4.19
C TYR A 21 5.34 -6.77 -2.98
N LEU A 22 4.55 -6.47 -1.96
CA LEU A 22 4.38 -7.33 -0.79
C LEU A 22 3.52 -8.52 -1.18
N SER A 23 4.02 -9.71 -0.88
CA SER A 23 3.30 -10.97 -1.12
C SER A 23 2.09 -11.13 -0.21
N GLU A 24 1.20 -12.06 -0.57
CA GLU A 24 0.09 -12.51 0.30
C GLU A 24 0.57 -12.97 1.69
N ARG A 25 1.80 -13.48 1.81
CA ARG A 25 2.40 -13.84 3.09
C ARG A 25 2.52 -12.64 4.03
N PHE A 26 2.76 -11.44 3.50
CA PHE A 26 2.79 -10.22 4.30
C PHE A 26 1.45 -9.98 4.98
N GLU A 27 0.35 -10.11 4.23
CA GLU A 27 -1.02 -9.95 4.75
C GLU A 27 -1.35 -11.03 5.79
N GLN A 28 -0.95 -12.28 5.54
CA GLN A 28 -1.17 -13.40 6.47
C GLN A 28 -0.40 -13.25 7.80
N ASP A 29 0.80 -12.65 7.75
CA ASP A 29 1.66 -12.46 8.92
C ASP A 29 1.42 -11.10 9.62
N LEU A 30 0.41 -10.32 9.20
CA LEU A 30 0.02 -9.08 9.86
C LEU A 30 -0.41 -9.35 11.31
N PRO A 31 -0.08 -8.43 12.25
CA PRO A 31 -0.70 -8.47 13.57
C PRO A 31 -2.20 -8.21 13.46
N VAL A 32 -2.96 -8.75 14.41
CA VAL A 32 -4.39 -8.44 14.53
C VAL A 32 -4.52 -7.06 15.17
N PHE A 33 -5.17 -6.15 14.46
CA PHE A 33 -5.47 -4.81 14.94
C PHE A 33 -6.89 -4.75 15.53
N SER A 34 -7.06 -3.89 16.53
CA SER A 34 -8.34 -3.64 17.19
C SER A 34 -9.07 -2.40 16.66
N SER A 35 -8.40 -1.60 15.82
CA SER A 35 -8.98 -0.40 15.22
C SER A 35 -8.21 0.04 13.98
N HIS A 36 -8.89 0.83 13.13
CA HIS A 36 -8.26 1.55 12.03
C HIS A 36 -7.04 2.35 12.46
N THR A 37 -7.12 3.09 13.57
CA THR A 37 -6.02 3.94 14.06
C THR A 37 -4.78 3.11 14.40
N GLU A 38 -4.96 1.99 15.08
CA GLU A 38 -3.87 1.08 15.44
C GLU A 38 -3.17 0.52 14.20
N ALA A 39 -3.95 0.05 13.22
CA ALA A 39 -3.41 -0.42 11.94
C ALA A 39 -2.62 0.68 11.23
N VAL A 40 -3.19 1.88 11.12
CA VAL A 40 -2.52 3.02 10.46
C VAL A 40 -1.23 3.42 11.16
N GLU A 41 -1.20 3.46 12.49
CA GLU A 41 0.02 3.76 13.25
C GLU A 41 1.10 2.70 13.01
N TRP A 42 0.71 1.43 12.95
CA TRP A 42 1.63 0.33 12.64
C TRP A 42 2.22 0.45 11.23
N PHE A 43 1.39 0.68 10.20
CA PHE A 43 1.86 0.87 8.82
C PHE A 43 2.75 2.12 8.70
N LYS A 44 2.40 3.23 9.36
CA LYS A 44 3.23 4.43 9.41
C LYS A 44 4.59 4.17 10.06
N ALA A 45 4.63 3.39 11.13
CA ALA A 45 5.90 3.04 11.77
C ALA A 45 6.79 2.19 10.85
N LEU A 46 6.18 1.26 10.10
CA LEU A 46 6.91 0.33 9.23
C LEU A 46 7.39 0.96 7.92
N PHE A 47 6.52 1.72 7.24
CA PHE A 47 6.78 2.27 5.91
C PHE A 47 7.09 3.78 5.90
N GLN A 48 6.91 4.45 7.04
CA GLN A 48 7.23 5.87 7.22
C GLN A 48 6.58 6.74 6.13
N GLY A 49 7.35 7.64 5.50
CA GLY A 49 6.84 8.51 4.44
C GLY A 49 6.37 7.78 3.17
N SER A 50 6.54 6.46 3.07
CA SER A 50 6.06 5.64 1.95
C SER A 50 4.68 5.04 2.17
N PHE A 51 3.99 5.37 3.26
CA PHE A 51 2.58 5.03 3.45
C PHE A 51 1.71 6.29 3.39
N ILE A 52 0.89 6.40 2.34
CA ILE A 52 0.13 7.62 2.03
C ILE A 52 -1.36 7.33 2.03
N PHE A 53 -2.14 8.16 2.71
CA PHE A 53 -3.60 8.13 2.62
C PHE A 53 -4.06 8.62 1.25
N VAL A 54 -5.01 7.88 0.65
CA VAL A 54 -5.57 8.19 -0.66
C VAL A 54 -6.96 8.79 -0.48
N GLU A 55 -7.92 8.01 0.02
CA GLU A 55 -9.32 8.44 0.19
C GLU A 55 -10.09 7.53 1.16
N GLU A 56 -11.25 8.00 1.63
CA GLU A 56 -12.24 7.17 2.32
C GLU A 56 -13.26 6.68 1.28
N MET A 57 -13.55 5.38 1.32
CA MET A 57 -14.50 4.72 0.43
C MET A 57 -15.69 4.22 1.22
N GLU A 58 -16.88 4.32 0.64
CA GLU A 58 -18.06 3.64 1.15
C GLU A 58 -18.12 2.22 0.58
N GLY A 59 -18.06 1.22 1.46
CA GLY A 59 -18.29 -0.17 1.14
C GLY A 59 -19.77 -0.52 1.01
N ALA A 60 -20.05 -1.78 0.66
CA ALA A 60 -21.41 -2.28 0.68
C ALA A 60 -21.96 -2.24 2.11
N ASN A 61 -23.24 -1.88 2.28
CA ASN A 61 -23.90 -1.72 3.59
C ASN A 61 -23.45 -0.53 4.45
N SER A 62 -22.91 0.53 3.84
CA SER A 62 -22.49 1.75 4.56
C SER A 62 -21.31 1.55 5.53
N GLU A 63 -20.55 0.46 5.37
CA GLU A 63 -19.26 0.32 6.04
C GLU A 63 -18.19 1.09 5.28
N SER A 64 -17.67 2.18 5.86
CA SER A 64 -16.51 2.86 5.27
C SER A 64 -15.23 2.06 5.47
N TYR A 65 -14.36 2.09 4.47
CA TYR A 65 -12.97 1.67 4.56
C TYR A 65 -12.06 2.76 4.01
N TYR A 66 -10.80 2.74 4.41
CA TYR A 66 -9.84 3.79 4.12
C TYR A 66 -8.75 3.24 3.20
N LEU A 67 -8.54 3.90 2.06
CA LEU A 67 -7.56 3.53 1.07
C LEU A 67 -6.22 4.20 1.35
N TYR A 68 -5.17 3.40 1.30
CA TYR A 68 -3.79 3.84 1.41
C TYR A 68 -2.93 3.25 0.29
N ASP A 69 -1.84 3.94 -0.04
CA ASP A 69 -0.79 3.44 -0.94
C ASP A 69 0.50 3.22 -0.14
N ILE A 70 1.08 2.02 -0.25
CA ILE A 70 2.48 1.74 0.09
C ILE A 70 3.33 1.97 -1.16
N ILE A 71 4.18 2.99 -1.14
CA ILE A 71 5.04 3.39 -2.25
C ILE A 71 6.31 2.54 -2.26
N HIS A 72 6.46 1.71 -3.30
CA HIS A 72 7.62 0.85 -3.50
C HIS A 72 8.72 1.52 -4.34
N ASP A 73 8.35 2.46 -5.22
CA ASP A 73 9.26 3.27 -6.02
C ASP A 73 8.78 4.73 -6.06
N ARG A 74 9.47 5.60 -5.30
CA ARG A 74 9.11 7.01 -5.14
C ARG A 74 9.16 7.79 -6.45
N GLU A 75 10.20 7.59 -7.25
CA GLU A 75 10.42 8.36 -8.47
C GLU A 75 9.33 8.06 -9.50
N ILE A 76 9.01 6.77 -9.67
CA ILE A 76 7.95 6.35 -10.60
C ILE A 76 6.58 6.78 -10.08
N TRP A 77 6.33 6.71 -8.77
CA TRP A 77 5.08 7.17 -8.16
C TRP A 77 4.88 8.68 -8.33
N GLU A 78 5.87 9.51 -8.03
CA GLU A 78 5.76 10.97 -8.22
C GLU A 78 5.56 11.35 -9.69
N ARG A 79 6.20 10.64 -10.61
CA ARG A 79 5.95 10.80 -12.05
C ARG A 79 4.51 10.41 -12.42
N ARG A 80 4.00 9.30 -11.88
CA ARG A 80 2.61 8.85 -12.08
C ARG A 80 1.63 9.93 -11.63
N GLU A 81 1.78 10.43 -10.41
CA GLU A 81 0.90 11.46 -9.84
C GLU A 81 0.94 12.75 -10.65
N ARG A 82 2.12 13.16 -11.12
CA ARG A 82 2.28 14.32 -12.01
C ARG A 82 1.54 14.10 -13.33
N ASP A 83 1.73 12.96 -13.97
CA ASP A 83 1.09 12.64 -15.26
C ASP A 83 -0.44 12.55 -15.12
N LEU A 84 -0.96 11.94 -14.04
CA LEU A 84 -2.40 11.92 -13.75
C LEU A 84 -2.96 13.34 -13.63
N ARG A 85 -2.28 14.22 -12.89
CA ARG A 85 -2.70 15.61 -12.70
C ARG A 85 -2.66 16.44 -13.97
N GLU A 86 -1.62 16.29 -14.78
CA GLU A 86 -1.37 17.14 -15.96
C GLU A 86 -2.07 16.64 -17.22
N LYS A 87 -2.22 15.31 -17.37
CA LYS A 87 -2.67 14.67 -18.62
C LYS A 87 -3.95 13.86 -18.45
N GLY A 88 -4.44 13.68 -17.21
CA GLY A 88 -5.59 12.84 -16.89
C GLY A 88 -5.35 11.34 -17.00
N GLN A 89 -4.11 10.92 -17.30
CA GLN A 89 -3.70 9.53 -17.42
C GLN A 89 -2.20 9.39 -17.18
N ALA A 90 -1.78 8.26 -16.61
CA ALA A 90 -0.38 7.89 -16.47
C ALA A 90 -0.14 6.55 -17.17
N ASN A 91 0.78 6.56 -18.15
CA ASN A 91 1.14 5.38 -18.94
C ASN A 91 2.66 5.17 -18.87
N GLY A 92 3.11 3.95 -18.58
CA GLY A 92 4.53 3.63 -18.58
C GLY A 92 4.88 2.35 -17.83
N LEU A 93 6.00 1.75 -18.25
CA LEU A 93 6.64 0.66 -17.51
C LEU A 93 6.90 1.13 -16.07
N GLY A 94 6.59 0.29 -15.09
CA GLY A 94 6.79 0.66 -13.69
C GLY A 94 5.52 1.11 -12.95
N MET A 95 4.61 1.80 -13.65
CA MET A 95 3.57 2.63 -12.99
C MET A 95 2.48 1.84 -12.26
N LEU A 96 2.19 0.61 -12.68
CA LEU A 96 1.20 -0.25 -12.01
C LEU A 96 1.66 -0.78 -10.65
N LEU A 97 2.98 -0.90 -10.45
CA LEU A 97 3.56 -1.50 -9.23
C LEU A 97 4.49 -0.54 -8.48
N CYS A 98 4.41 0.76 -8.79
CA CYS A 98 5.17 1.77 -8.03
C CYS A 98 4.57 2.00 -6.63
N ALA A 99 3.31 1.64 -6.44
CA ALA A 99 2.65 1.57 -5.15
C ALA A 99 1.72 0.35 -5.10
N GLN A 100 1.42 -0.11 -3.90
CA GLN A 100 0.47 -1.19 -3.62
C GLN A 100 -0.62 -0.67 -2.68
N ARG A 101 -1.87 -0.98 -3.00
CA ARG A 101 -3.02 -0.50 -2.24
C ARG A 101 -3.23 -1.32 -0.98
N VAL A 102 -3.58 -0.63 0.09
CA VAL A 102 -3.98 -1.19 1.38
C VAL A 102 -5.32 -0.61 1.75
N ASP A 103 -6.27 -1.48 2.05
CA ASP A 103 -7.60 -1.14 2.51
C ASP A 103 -7.64 -1.40 4.01
N ILE A 104 -7.98 -0.39 4.81
CA ILE A 104 -8.08 -0.52 6.27
C ILE A 104 -9.49 -0.18 6.71
N TYR A 105 -10.14 -1.11 7.40
CA TYR A 105 -11.50 -1.00 7.90
C TYR A 105 -11.52 -0.39 9.31
N LYS A 106 -12.68 0.11 9.73
CA LYS A 106 -12.85 0.76 11.05
C LYS A 106 -12.47 -0.15 12.23
N ASP A 107 -12.74 -1.45 12.10
CA ASP A 107 -12.43 -2.47 13.10
C ASP A 107 -10.94 -2.88 13.13
N GLY A 108 -10.12 -2.37 12.20
CA GLY A 108 -8.71 -2.73 12.08
C GLY A 108 -8.45 -3.88 11.11
N THR A 109 -9.46 -4.42 10.44
CA THR A 109 -9.26 -5.40 9.36
C THR A 109 -8.47 -4.73 8.22
N VAL A 110 -7.52 -5.45 7.65
CA VAL A 110 -6.63 -4.96 6.60
C VAL A 110 -6.68 -5.92 5.41
N HIS A 111 -6.81 -5.36 4.21
CA HIS A 111 -6.64 -6.09 2.95
C HIS A 111 -5.58 -5.43 2.08
N LEU A 112 -4.73 -6.25 1.45
CA LEU A 112 -3.77 -5.76 0.45
C LEU A 112 -4.28 -6.10 -0.95
N ALA A 113 -4.19 -5.14 -1.86
CA ALA A 113 -4.35 -5.45 -3.27
C ALA A 113 -3.12 -6.23 -3.76
N VAL A 114 -3.36 -7.42 -4.33
CA VAL A 114 -2.35 -8.32 -4.89
C VAL A 114 -2.26 -8.16 -6.40
#